data_AF-A0A938B9T1-F1
#
_entry.id   AF-A0A938B9T1-F1
#
_cell.length_a   1.000
_cell.length_b   1.000
_cell.length_c   1.000
_cell.angle_alpha   90.00
_cell.angle_beta   90.00
_cell.angle_gamma   90.00
#
_symmetry.space_group_name_H-M   'P 1'
#
loop_
_entity.id
_entity.type
_entity.pdbx_description
1 polymer ?
#
loop_
_entity_poly.entity_id
_entity_poly.type
_entity_poly.pdbx_seq_one_letter_code
_entity_poly.pdbx_strand_id
1 'polypeptide(L)'
;MPTPWDAFYKEVLTQFFQKEQVSVNTQVEVGRLPRAIDIAVVCSQNQAQRLGSTSPFIFFRRYNLLEFKSPSDPLTVDEYKRIIARAYLYMADVSMDNLSLITVCAVTSGKPVKVLHEVPQLVGFSRISDALYKSDDKLPFYVLVVAELAIEERNYPLLLFSKGEKRKAFLRELVRKGATEYLRLTYELYPEDVTEVFSMSKDFPTLEENIQFIIKDLGAERILRAMRPEDVAEAIPGDQKKTLLRILLKQLSDDEVELILRDNGKRKS
;
A
#
# COMPACT_ATOMS: atom_id res chain seq x y z
N MET A 1 2.99 -14.36 11.47
CA MET A 1 2.96 -14.79 10.05
C MET A 1 3.87 -13.87 9.25
N PRO A 2 4.55 -14.34 8.19
CA PRO A 2 5.30 -13.43 7.32
C PRO A 2 4.33 -12.43 6.67
N THR A 3 4.72 -11.15 6.60
CA THR A 3 3.90 -10.09 6.02
C THR A 3 3.64 -10.39 4.54
N PRO A 4 2.37 -10.41 4.07
CA PRO A 4 2.03 -10.82 2.71
C PRO A 4 2.25 -9.68 1.69
N TRP A 5 3.46 -9.11 1.66
CA TRP A 5 3.78 -7.90 0.88
C TRP A 5 3.41 -8.01 -0.59
N ASP A 6 3.66 -9.14 -1.24
CA ASP A 6 3.38 -9.34 -2.67
C ASP A 6 1.88 -9.28 -2.98
N ALA A 7 1.06 -10.02 -2.23
CA ALA A 7 -0.39 -10.00 -2.38
C ALA A 7 -0.96 -8.61 -2.11
N PHE A 8 -0.48 -7.94 -1.05
CA PHE A 8 -0.93 -6.61 -0.68
C PHE A 8 -0.49 -5.54 -1.70
N TYR A 9 0.72 -5.64 -2.25
CA TYR A 9 1.20 -4.78 -3.33
C TYR A 9 0.31 -4.88 -4.57
N LYS A 10 -0.03 -6.10 -4.97
CA LYS A 10 -0.93 -6.36 -6.11
C LYS A 10 -2.32 -5.78 -5.85
N GLU A 11 -2.86 -5.95 -4.66
CA GLU A 11 -4.17 -5.42 -4.29
C GLU A 11 -4.20 -3.88 -4.30
N VAL A 12 -3.27 -3.23 -3.59
CA VAL A 12 -3.19 -1.76 -3.52
C VAL A 12 -3.04 -1.14 -4.91
N LEU A 13 -2.14 -1.67 -5.74
CA LEU A 13 -1.93 -1.11 -7.08
C LEU A 13 -3.11 -1.40 -8.01
N THR A 14 -3.78 -2.55 -7.86
CA THR A 14 -5.00 -2.83 -8.61
C THR A 14 -6.08 -1.80 -8.28
N GLN A 15 -6.34 -1.54 -6.99
CA GLN A 15 -7.31 -0.53 -6.55
C GLN A 15 -6.92 0.87 -7.05
N PHE A 16 -5.64 1.23 -6.94
CA PHE A 16 -5.12 2.50 -7.45
C PHE A 16 -5.37 2.68 -8.96
N PHE A 17 -4.98 1.70 -9.79
CA PHE A 17 -5.16 1.80 -11.24
C PHE A 17 -6.62 1.74 -11.67
N GLN A 18 -7.47 0.99 -10.97
CA GLN A 18 -8.92 0.97 -11.21
C GLN A 18 -9.58 2.32 -10.90
N LYS A 19 -9.20 2.98 -9.80
CA LYS A 19 -9.64 4.34 -9.47
C LYS A 19 -9.23 5.35 -10.54
N GLU A 20 -8.04 5.16 -11.10
CA GLU A 20 -7.53 5.90 -12.26
C GLU A 20 -8.15 5.46 -13.60
N GLN A 21 -9.13 4.55 -13.62
CA GLN A 21 -9.77 4.04 -14.84
C GLN A 21 -8.77 3.46 -15.85
N VAL A 22 -7.70 2.81 -15.38
CA VAL A 22 -6.64 2.20 -16.20
C VAL A 22 -6.72 0.68 -16.11
N SER A 23 -6.52 0.00 -17.26
CA SER A 23 -6.52 -1.47 -17.30
C SER A 23 -5.29 -2.02 -16.58
N VAL A 24 -5.53 -2.95 -15.66
CA VAL A 24 -4.49 -3.60 -14.85
C VAL A 24 -4.76 -5.09 -14.79
N ASN A 25 -3.72 -5.91 -15.00
CA ASN A 25 -3.76 -7.36 -14.82
C ASN A 25 -2.65 -7.76 -13.86
N THR A 26 -2.94 -8.69 -12.94
CA THR A 26 -1.96 -9.23 -12.00
C THR A 26 -1.63 -10.68 -12.36
N GLN A 27 -0.43 -11.14 -11.98
CA GLN A 27 0.05 -12.51 -12.24
C GLN A 27 -0.10 -12.93 -13.71
N VAL A 28 0.40 -12.10 -14.63
CA VAL A 28 0.35 -12.40 -16.06
C VAL A 28 1.37 -13.49 -16.39
N GLU A 29 0.90 -14.71 -16.64
CA GLU A 29 1.73 -15.81 -17.14
C GLU A 29 2.29 -15.47 -18.52
N VAL A 30 3.58 -15.72 -18.74
CA VAL A 30 4.28 -15.42 -19.99
C VAL A 30 5.07 -16.62 -20.48
N GLY A 31 4.86 -17.01 -21.74
CA GLY A 31 5.39 -18.24 -22.31
C GLY A 31 4.94 -19.53 -21.61
N ARG A 32 5.57 -20.66 -21.94
CA ARG A 32 5.26 -22.00 -21.35
C ARG A 32 5.98 -22.28 -20.01
N LEU A 33 6.62 -21.27 -19.40
CA LEU A 33 7.33 -21.40 -18.13
C LEU A 33 6.51 -20.80 -16.97
N PRO A 34 6.54 -21.38 -15.76
CA PRO A 34 5.65 -21.02 -14.65
C PRO A 34 6.11 -19.75 -13.90
N ARG A 35 6.41 -18.66 -14.60
CA ARG A 35 6.85 -17.40 -13.97
C ARG A 35 6.12 -16.20 -14.54
N ALA A 36 5.11 -15.76 -13.80
CA ALA A 36 4.31 -14.59 -14.11
C ALA A 36 5.07 -13.27 -13.92
N ILE A 37 4.58 -12.24 -14.60
CA ILE A 37 4.85 -10.82 -14.31
C ILE A 37 3.87 -10.38 -13.21
N ASP A 38 4.35 -9.64 -12.21
CA ASP A 38 3.51 -9.25 -11.07
C ASP A 38 2.31 -8.40 -11.50
N ILE A 39 2.56 -7.34 -12.26
CA ILE A 39 1.52 -6.43 -12.76
C ILE A 39 1.82 -5.99 -14.20
N ALA A 40 0.82 -6.05 -15.07
CA ALA A 40 0.83 -5.42 -16.38
C ALA A 40 -0.26 -4.34 -16.47
N VAL A 41 0.16 -3.11 -16.76
CA VAL A 41 -0.71 -1.94 -16.87
C VAL A 41 -0.79 -1.49 -18.33
N VAL A 42 -2.00 -1.34 -18.86
CA VAL A 42 -2.23 -0.89 -20.25
C VAL A 42 -2.95 0.45 -20.26
N CYS A 43 -2.27 1.49 -20.76
CA CYS A 43 -2.72 2.88 -20.71
C CYS A 43 -2.87 3.48 -22.11
N SER A 44 -3.83 4.38 -22.33
CA SER A 44 -3.78 5.35 -23.44
C SER A 44 -2.74 6.44 -23.16
N GLN A 45 -2.39 7.25 -24.16
CA GLN A 45 -1.46 8.36 -23.99
C GLN A 45 -1.96 9.37 -22.93
N ASN A 46 -3.25 9.68 -22.93
CA ASN A 46 -3.86 10.59 -21.94
C ASN A 46 -3.82 10.01 -20.52
N GLN A 47 -4.07 8.70 -20.36
CA GLN A 47 -3.94 8.03 -19.06
C GLN A 47 -2.49 8.02 -18.57
N ALA A 48 -1.52 7.76 -19.45
CA ALA A 48 -0.11 7.80 -19.10
C ALA A 48 0.33 9.21 -18.64
N GLN A 49 -0.10 10.27 -19.34
CA GLN A 49 0.15 11.66 -18.94
C GLN A 49 -0.47 11.99 -17.57
N ARG A 50 -1.73 11.60 -17.34
CA ARG A 50 -2.39 11.81 -16.04
C ARG A 50 -1.64 11.09 -14.92
N LEU A 51 -1.33 9.81 -15.09
CA LEU A 51 -0.56 9.03 -14.11
C LEU A 51 0.81 9.64 -13.84
N GLY A 52 1.48 10.21 -14.84
CA GLY A 52 2.74 10.93 -14.64
C GLY A 52 2.61 12.17 -13.76
N SER A 53 1.44 12.82 -13.77
CA SER A 53 1.18 13.97 -12.88
C SER A 53 0.72 13.57 -11.47
N THR A 54 0.04 12.43 -11.31
CA THR A 54 -0.59 12.01 -10.05
C THR A 54 0.14 10.89 -9.32
N SER A 55 1.22 10.33 -9.88
CA SER A 55 1.91 9.17 -9.33
C SER A 55 3.43 9.19 -9.64
N PRO A 56 4.22 8.28 -9.06
CA PRO A 56 5.65 8.14 -9.37
C PRO A 56 5.92 7.60 -10.79
N PHE A 57 4.88 7.14 -11.50
CA PHE A 57 4.98 6.42 -12.77
C PHE A 57 5.09 7.35 -13.99
N ILE A 58 5.96 8.36 -13.91
CA ILE A 58 6.16 9.40 -14.94
C ILE A 58 6.62 8.87 -16.30
N PHE A 59 7.10 7.63 -16.35
CA PHE A 59 7.69 6.98 -17.51
C PHE A 59 6.70 6.10 -18.28
N PHE A 60 5.44 5.98 -17.81
CA PHE A 60 4.48 5.06 -18.40
C PHE A 60 4.21 5.35 -19.89
N ARG A 61 4.01 4.26 -20.63
CA ARG A 61 3.68 4.19 -22.05
C ARG A 61 2.41 3.36 -22.22
N ARG A 62 2.19 2.82 -23.42
CA ARG A 62 1.01 1.98 -23.72
C ARG A 62 0.99 0.71 -22.86
N TYR A 63 2.12 0.03 -22.71
CA TYR A 63 2.27 -1.18 -21.91
C TYR A 63 3.34 -0.99 -20.83
N ASN A 64 3.03 -1.33 -19.59
CA ASN A 64 3.93 -1.09 -18.46
C ASN A 64 3.95 -2.33 -17.57
N LEU A 65 5.11 -2.99 -17.51
CA LEU A 65 5.31 -4.20 -16.73
C LEU A 65 5.99 -3.81 -15.41
N LEU A 66 5.38 -4.15 -14.29
CA LEU A 66 5.92 -3.89 -12.96
C LEU A 66 6.27 -5.21 -12.28
N GLU A 67 7.46 -5.27 -11.72
CA GLU A 67 7.90 -6.33 -10.81
C GLU A 67 8.17 -5.71 -9.44
N PHE A 68 7.69 -6.34 -8.38
CA PHE A 68 7.91 -5.85 -7.03
C PHE A 68 9.00 -6.60 -6.29
N LYS A 69 9.80 -5.86 -5.53
CA LYS A 69 10.86 -6.36 -4.68
C LYS A 69 10.66 -5.85 -3.26
N SER A 70 10.22 -6.77 -2.41
CA SER A 70 9.78 -6.50 -1.04
C SER A 70 10.94 -6.06 -0.14
N PRO A 71 10.68 -5.60 1.09
CA PRO A 71 11.74 -5.23 2.02
C PRO A 71 12.72 -6.36 2.34
N SER A 72 12.30 -7.62 2.20
CA SER A 72 13.10 -8.82 2.45
C SER A 72 13.58 -9.53 1.17
N ASP A 73 13.17 -9.07 -0.01
CA ASP A 73 13.50 -9.65 -1.32
C ASP A 73 14.21 -8.61 -2.20
N PRO A 74 15.55 -8.47 -2.09
CA PRO A 74 16.29 -7.44 -2.82
C PRO A 74 16.45 -7.80 -4.30
N LEU A 75 16.35 -6.80 -5.18
CA LEU A 75 16.64 -6.98 -6.62
C LEU A 75 18.10 -7.37 -6.84
N THR A 76 18.31 -8.54 -7.44
CA THR A 76 19.61 -9.09 -7.83
C THR A 76 19.86 -8.99 -9.34
N VAL A 77 21.12 -9.16 -9.77
CA VAL A 77 21.49 -9.16 -11.20
C VAL A 77 20.80 -10.29 -11.98
N ASP A 78 20.63 -11.46 -11.38
CA ASP A 78 19.92 -12.57 -12.04
C ASP A 78 18.40 -12.33 -12.11
N GLU A 79 17.83 -11.61 -11.16
CA GLU A 79 16.43 -11.18 -11.27
C GLU A 79 16.24 -10.13 -12.34
N TYR A 80 17.15 -9.18 -12.47
CA TYR A 80 17.15 -8.26 -13.61
C TYR A 80 17.05 -9.02 -14.94
N LYS A 81 17.93 -10.00 -15.17
CA LYS A 81 17.90 -10.85 -16.38
C LYS A 81 16.56 -11.57 -16.54
N ARG A 82 16.01 -12.13 -15.45
CA ARG A 82 14.72 -12.82 -15.47
C ARG A 82 13.56 -11.88 -15.82
N ILE A 83 13.53 -10.66 -15.28
CA ILE A 83 12.50 -9.67 -15.58
C ILE A 83 12.57 -9.25 -17.05
N ILE A 84 13.77 -8.98 -17.57
CA ILE A 84 13.98 -8.66 -19.00
C ILE A 84 13.51 -9.81 -19.90
N ALA A 85 13.87 -11.07 -19.57
CA ALA A 85 13.43 -12.23 -20.34
C ALA A 85 11.89 -12.35 -20.37
N ARG A 86 11.22 -12.17 -19.23
CA ARG A 86 9.75 -12.16 -19.15
C ARG A 86 9.12 -11.04 -19.95
N ALA A 87 9.74 -9.85 -19.98
CA ALA A 87 9.23 -8.74 -20.78
C ALA A 87 9.26 -9.05 -22.28
N TYR A 88 10.32 -9.70 -22.78
CA TYR A 88 10.35 -10.15 -24.17
C TYR A 88 9.34 -11.27 -24.45
N LEU A 89 9.11 -12.19 -23.51
CA LEU A 89 8.04 -13.19 -23.64
C LEU A 89 6.66 -12.55 -23.69
N TYR A 90 6.38 -11.59 -22.81
CA TYR A 90 5.14 -10.82 -22.84
C TYR A 90 4.92 -10.15 -24.19
N MET A 91 5.96 -9.48 -24.71
CA MET A 91 5.91 -8.85 -26.04
C MET A 91 5.57 -9.84 -27.14
N ALA A 92 6.17 -11.04 -27.11
CA ALA A 92 5.85 -12.10 -28.06
C ALA A 92 4.39 -12.57 -27.93
N ASP A 93 3.91 -12.78 -26.70
CA ASP A 93 2.53 -13.24 -26.43
C ASP A 93 1.48 -12.22 -26.90
N VAL A 94 1.78 -10.92 -26.82
CA VAL A 94 0.89 -9.84 -27.33
C VAL A 94 1.23 -9.38 -28.75
N SER A 95 2.13 -10.07 -29.44
CA SER A 95 2.57 -9.74 -30.81
C SER A 95 3.04 -8.29 -30.99
N MET A 96 3.82 -7.78 -30.03
CA MET A 96 4.38 -6.42 -30.04
C MET A 96 5.85 -6.42 -30.49
N ASP A 97 6.17 -5.59 -31.48
CA ASP A 97 7.52 -5.39 -32.02
C ASP A 97 8.13 -4.01 -31.70
N ASN A 98 7.32 -3.08 -31.19
CA ASN A 98 7.73 -1.69 -30.97
C ASN A 98 8.11 -1.39 -29.51
N LEU A 99 9.41 -1.35 -29.23
CA LEU A 99 9.98 -1.00 -27.92
C LEU A 99 9.60 0.42 -27.43
N SER A 100 9.16 1.32 -28.31
CA SER A 100 8.69 2.66 -27.92
C SER A 100 7.34 2.65 -27.20
N LEU A 101 6.62 1.53 -27.20
CA LEU A 101 5.30 1.39 -26.59
C LEU A 101 5.31 0.75 -25.20
N ILE A 102 6.43 0.15 -24.80
CA ILE A 102 6.56 -0.62 -23.56
C ILE A 102 7.54 0.02 -22.58
N THR A 103 7.27 -0.13 -21.28
CA THR A 103 8.23 0.03 -20.20
C THR A 103 8.23 -1.17 -19.28
N VAL A 104 9.36 -1.39 -18.62
CA VAL A 104 9.53 -2.40 -17.57
C VAL A 104 10.08 -1.68 -16.34
N CYS A 105 9.52 -1.95 -15.16
CA CYS A 105 9.98 -1.33 -13.93
C CYS A 105 10.08 -2.34 -12.79
N ALA A 106 11.25 -2.40 -12.15
CA ALA A 106 11.38 -3.01 -10.84
C ALA A 106 11.10 -1.95 -9.77
N VAL A 107 10.05 -2.17 -8.97
CA VAL A 107 9.73 -1.35 -7.80
C VAL A 107 10.39 -1.99 -6.59
N THR A 108 11.39 -1.32 -6.02
CA THR A 108 12.22 -1.88 -4.96
C THR A 108 12.03 -1.13 -3.66
N SER A 109 11.78 -1.86 -2.57
CA SER A 109 11.60 -1.27 -1.23
C SER A 109 12.86 -0.54 -0.73
N GLY A 110 14.05 -1.03 -1.11
CA GLY A 110 15.34 -0.39 -0.82
C GLY A 110 16.21 -0.29 -2.06
N LYS A 111 17.22 0.59 -2.03
CA LYS A 111 18.10 0.85 -3.17
C LYS A 111 18.94 -0.39 -3.54
N PRO A 112 18.80 -0.94 -4.76
CA PRO A 112 19.56 -2.12 -5.17
C PRO A 112 20.97 -1.71 -5.67
N VAL A 113 21.84 -1.29 -4.74
CA VAL A 113 23.18 -0.72 -5.04
C VAL A 113 23.98 -1.61 -6.00
N LYS A 114 23.94 -2.93 -5.80
CA LYS A 114 24.62 -3.89 -6.68
C LYS A 114 24.08 -3.88 -8.11
N VAL A 115 22.76 -3.81 -8.30
CA VAL A 115 22.19 -3.75 -9.66
C VAL A 115 22.50 -2.41 -10.33
N LEU A 116 22.51 -1.33 -9.57
CA LEU A 116 22.80 0.01 -10.10
C LEU A 116 24.29 0.24 -10.44
N HIS A 117 25.23 -0.47 -9.80
CA HIS A 117 26.69 -0.29 -10.01
C HIS A 117 27.43 -1.51 -10.57
N GLU A 118 26.95 -2.74 -10.34
CA GLU A 118 27.63 -4.02 -10.63
C GLU A 118 27.00 -4.78 -11.83
N VAL A 119 26.10 -4.14 -12.59
CA VAL A 119 25.69 -4.60 -13.95
C VAL A 119 26.58 -4.06 -15.10
N PRO A 120 27.79 -3.46 -14.94
CA PRO A 120 28.46 -2.74 -16.01
C PRO A 120 29.05 -3.64 -17.12
N GLN A 121 28.82 -4.95 -17.10
CA GLN A 121 29.06 -5.82 -18.26
C GLN A 121 27.83 -5.99 -19.17
N LEU A 122 26.65 -5.50 -18.78
CA LEU A 122 25.41 -5.62 -19.57
C LEU A 122 24.78 -4.26 -19.86
N VAL A 123 24.55 -3.43 -18.83
CA VAL A 123 23.86 -2.13 -18.94
C VAL A 123 24.31 -1.16 -17.84
N GLY A 124 24.34 0.13 -18.16
CA GLY A 124 24.51 1.23 -17.20
C GLY A 124 23.17 1.77 -16.70
N PHE A 125 23.17 2.34 -15.50
CA PHE A 125 21.99 3.01 -14.93
C PHE A 125 22.29 4.48 -14.65
N SER A 126 21.36 5.35 -15.07
CA SER A 126 21.39 6.79 -14.77
C SER A 126 20.20 7.17 -13.90
N ARG A 127 20.43 8.05 -12.92
CA ARG A 127 19.36 8.63 -12.11
C ARG A 127 18.66 9.71 -12.94
N ILE A 128 17.34 9.59 -13.11
CA ILE A 128 16.52 10.54 -13.86
C ILE A 128 15.62 11.39 -12.95
N SER A 129 15.32 10.92 -11.74
CA SER A 129 14.68 11.72 -10.68
C SER A 129 14.99 11.13 -9.30
N ASP A 130 14.44 11.72 -8.23
CA ASP A 130 14.85 11.41 -6.86
C ASP A 130 14.69 9.95 -6.43
N ALA A 131 13.85 9.17 -7.10
CA ALA A 131 13.68 7.75 -6.80
C ALA A 131 13.74 6.86 -8.04
N LEU A 132 14.07 7.42 -9.20
CA LEU A 132 13.92 6.74 -10.48
C LEU A 132 15.25 6.67 -11.22
N TYR A 133 15.63 5.44 -11.53
CA TYR A 133 16.80 5.11 -12.32
C TYR A 133 16.35 4.47 -13.62
N LYS A 134 17.07 4.75 -14.71
CA LYS A 134 16.80 4.22 -16.04
C LYS A 134 18.04 3.52 -16.57
N SER A 135 17.86 2.33 -17.14
CA SER A 135 18.93 1.65 -17.87
C SER A 135 19.22 2.33 -19.22
N ASP A 136 20.43 2.14 -19.74
CA ASP A 136 20.81 2.49 -21.11
C ASP A 136 20.54 1.37 -22.14
N ASP A 137 19.83 0.32 -21.72
CA ASP A 137 19.42 -0.81 -22.58
C ASP A 137 18.42 -0.38 -23.68
N LYS A 138 18.27 -1.22 -24.71
CA LYS A 138 17.25 -1.06 -25.76
C LYS A 138 15.84 -1.18 -25.21
N LEU A 139 15.58 -2.15 -24.34
CA LEU A 139 14.30 -2.29 -23.66
C LEU A 139 14.25 -1.29 -22.49
N PRO A 140 13.30 -0.33 -22.48
CA PRO A 140 13.24 0.69 -21.43
C PRO A 140 12.97 0.07 -20.07
N PHE A 141 14.02 -0.05 -19.27
CA PHE A 141 13.96 -0.62 -17.94
C PHE A 141 14.22 0.46 -16.89
N TYR A 142 13.37 0.48 -15.87
CA TYR A 142 13.39 1.45 -14.78
C TYR A 142 13.54 0.73 -13.44
N VAL A 143 14.24 1.37 -12.51
CA VAL A 143 14.24 0.98 -11.09
C VAL A 143 13.63 2.14 -10.31
N LEU A 144 12.50 1.88 -9.65
CA LEU A 144 11.84 2.84 -8.78
C LEU A 144 12.11 2.45 -7.32
N VAL A 145 12.84 3.30 -6.60
CA VAL A 145 13.32 3.03 -5.23
C VAL A 145 12.41 3.69 -4.20
N VAL A 146 11.56 2.90 -3.53
CA VAL A 146 10.58 3.40 -2.56
C VAL A 146 11.23 4.18 -1.41
N ALA A 147 12.38 3.70 -0.92
CA ALA A 147 13.12 4.39 0.14
C ALA A 147 13.54 5.83 -0.22
N GLU A 148 13.67 6.14 -1.51
CA GLU A 148 14.08 7.46 -2.01
C GLU A 148 12.89 8.34 -2.41
N LEU A 149 11.66 7.83 -2.44
CA LEU A 149 10.46 8.62 -2.78
C LEU A 149 10.19 9.72 -1.75
N ALA A 150 9.81 10.91 -2.19
CA ALA A 150 9.34 11.97 -1.29
C ALA A 150 8.05 11.52 -0.57
N ILE A 151 7.86 11.98 0.67
CA ILE A 151 6.64 11.71 1.44
C ILE A 151 5.58 12.75 1.04
N GLU A 152 4.82 12.42 0.00
CA GLU A 152 3.78 13.26 -0.59
C GLU A 152 2.66 12.38 -1.16
N GLU A 153 1.44 12.91 -1.28
CA GLU A 153 0.22 12.14 -1.56
C GLU A 153 0.32 11.27 -2.82
N ARG A 154 0.90 11.79 -3.90
CA ARG A 154 1.14 11.03 -5.15
C ARG A 154 1.94 9.74 -4.95
N ASN A 155 2.76 9.66 -3.90
CA ASN A 155 3.64 8.51 -3.64
C ASN A 155 3.06 7.55 -2.58
N TYR A 156 1.93 7.89 -1.93
CA TYR A 156 1.36 7.13 -0.83
C TYR A 156 1.13 5.64 -1.14
N PRO A 157 0.61 5.24 -2.33
CA PRO A 157 0.43 3.82 -2.66
C PRO A 157 1.71 3.00 -2.53
N LEU A 158 2.87 3.59 -2.87
CA LEU A 158 4.16 2.90 -2.81
C LEU A 158 4.85 3.07 -1.45
N LEU A 159 4.60 4.16 -0.73
CA LEU A 159 5.18 4.39 0.61
C LEU A 159 4.67 3.39 1.66
N LEU A 160 3.55 2.69 1.41
CA LEU A 160 3.13 1.51 2.15
C LEU A 160 4.21 0.42 2.21
N PHE A 161 5.15 0.40 1.26
CA PHE A 161 6.24 -0.59 1.19
C PHE A 161 7.60 -0.02 1.64
N SER A 162 7.60 1.16 2.27
CA SER A 162 8.79 1.75 2.88
C SER A 162 9.20 1.00 4.17
N LYS A 163 10.44 1.25 4.64
CA LYS A 163 11.01 0.57 5.82
C LYS A 163 11.66 1.54 6.81
N GLY A 164 11.77 1.10 8.07
CA GLY A 164 12.48 1.82 9.14
C GLY A 164 11.96 3.25 9.33
N GLU A 165 12.88 4.20 9.51
CA GLU A 165 12.52 5.61 9.73
C GLU A 165 11.70 6.23 8.59
N LYS A 166 11.86 5.77 7.34
CA LYS A 166 11.06 6.23 6.22
C LYS A 166 9.57 5.90 6.42
N ARG A 167 9.30 4.69 6.89
CA ARG A 167 7.93 4.22 7.20
C ARG A 167 7.35 4.98 8.37
N LYS A 168 8.12 5.17 9.45
CA LYS A 168 7.69 5.97 10.61
C LYS A 168 7.39 7.41 10.21
N ALA A 169 8.22 8.03 9.37
CA ALA A 169 7.98 9.38 8.85
C ALA A 169 6.72 9.43 7.97
N PHE A 170 6.51 8.44 7.12
CA PHE A 170 5.29 8.33 6.31
C PHE A 170 4.04 8.19 7.19
N LEU A 171 4.07 7.33 8.21
CA LEU A 171 2.98 7.18 9.18
C LEU A 171 2.64 8.50 9.88
N ARG A 172 3.67 9.23 10.36
CA ARG A 172 3.45 10.56 10.97
C ARG A 172 2.75 11.52 10.01
N GLU A 173 3.14 11.52 8.73
CA GLU A 173 2.47 12.33 7.71
C GLU A 173 1.01 11.91 7.49
N LEU A 174 0.75 10.60 7.39
CA LEU A 174 -0.61 10.08 7.22
C LEU A 174 -1.53 10.51 8.37
N VAL A 175 -1.04 10.42 9.61
CA VAL A 175 -1.82 10.86 10.77
C VAL A 175 -2.02 12.37 10.74
N ARG A 176 -0.97 13.15 10.49
CA ARG A 176 -1.05 14.62 10.41
C ARG A 176 -2.04 15.09 9.34
N LYS A 177 -2.13 14.38 8.22
CA LYS A 177 -3.05 14.67 7.11
C LYS A 177 -4.44 14.10 7.29
N GLY A 178 -4.67 13.25 8.29
CA GLY A 178 -5.93 12.52 8.45
C GLY A 178 -6.22 11.57 7.30
N ALA A 179 -5.18 11.01 6.66
CA ALA A 179 -5.30 10.10 5.52
C ALA A 179 -5.71 8.69 5.96
N THR A 180 -6.95 8.56 6.42
CA THR A 180 -7.51 7.36 7.07
C THR A 180 -7.45 6.09 6.22
N GLU A 181 -7.64 6.22 4.90
CA GLU A 181 -7.53 5.12 3.93
C GLU A 181 -6.14 4.45 4.02
N TYR A 182 -5.08 5.24 3.90
CA TYR A 182 -3.71 4.73 3.96
C TYR A 182 -3.30 4.34 5.39
N LEU A 183 -3.81 5.02 6.43
CA LEU A 183 -3.56 4.60 7.81
C LEU A 183 -4.08 3.19 8.07
N ARG A 184 -5.31 2.89 7.61
CA ARG A 184 -5.90 1.54 7.70
C ARG A 184 -5.02 0.51 7.00
N LEU A 185 -4.61 0.78 5.76
CA LEU A 185 -3.72 -0.11 5.00
C LEU A 185 -2.36 -0.31 5.69
N THR A 186 -1.77 0.74 6.25
CA THR A 186 -0.52 0.60 7.01
C THR A 186 -0.67 -0.19 8.29
N TYR A 187 -1.81 -0.10 8.97
CA TYR A 187 -2.08 -0.88 10.19
C TYR A 187 -2.23 -2.38 9.89
N GLU A 188 -2.85 -2.72 8.75
CA GLU A 188 -2.93 -4.11 8.28
C GLU A 188 -1.53 -4.71 8.02
N LEU A 189 -0.62 -3.91 7.45
CA LEU A 189 0.76 -4.36 7.18
C LEU A 189 1.68 -4.33 8.39
N TYR A 190 1.57 -3.30 9.24
CA TYR A 190 2.53 -2.98 10.31
C TYR A 190 1.83 -2.42 11.56
N PRO A 191 1.02 -3.23 12.28
CA PRO A 191 0.24 -2.75 13.42
C PRO A 191 1.14 -2.21 14.56
N GLU A 192 2.32 -2.79 14.74
CA GLU A 192 3.30 -2.36 15.75
C GLU A 192 3.84 -0.95 15.48
N ASP A 193 4.32 -0.68 14.26
CA ASP A 193 4.83 0.64 13.85
C ASP A 193 3.74 1.72 13.96
N VAL A 194 2.50 1.39 13.57
CA VAL A 194 1.38 2.31 13.69
C VAL A 194 1.12 2.64 15.16
N THR A 195 1.02 1.62 16.01
CA THR A 195 0.81 1.79 17.46
C THR A 195 1.92 2.61 18.11
N GLU A 196 3.19 2.36 17.72
CA GLU A 196 4.34 3.12 18.20
C GLU A 196 4.19 4.61 17.83
N VAL A 197 3.92 4.92 16.56
CA VAL A 197 3.76 6.32 16.09
C VAL A 197 2.61 7.03 16.80
N PHE A 198 1.48 6.34 17.04
CA PHE A 198 0.37 6.88 17.82
C PHE A 198 0.79 7.17 19.27
N SER A 199 1.55 6.27 19.92
CA SER A 199 1.98 6.44 21.31
C SER A 199 3.00 7.57 21.52
N MET A 200 3.81 7.88 20.49
CA MET A 200 4.87 8.89 20.56
C MET A 200 4.39 10.31 20.27
N SER A 201 3.22 10.46 19.65
CA SER A 201 2.72 11.77 19.29
C SER A 201 1.86 12.33 20.42
N LYS A 202 2.38 13.36 21.08
CA LYS A 202 1.60 14.15 22.07
C LYS A 202 0.50 14.99 21.43
N ASP A 203 0.55 15.15 20.10
CA ASP A 203 -0.38 15.96 19.33
C ASP A 203 -1.60 15.17 18.84
N PHE A 204 -1.63 13.85 19.09
CA PHE A 204 -2.78 13.03 18.72
C PHE A 204 -3.66 12.73 19.92
N PRO A 205 -4.99 12.85 19.78
CA PRO A 205 -5.89 12.37 20.78
C PRO A 205 -5.63 10.88 20.98
N THR A 206 -5.43 10.47 22.22
CA THR A 206 -5.42 9.07 22.67
C THR A 206 -6.67 8.35 22.15
N LEU A 207 -6.63 7.01 22.12
CA LEU A 207 -7.84 6.22 21.82
C LEU A 207 -9.02 6.66 22.71
N GLU A 208 -8.75 6.99 23.97
CA GLU A 208 -9.73 7.53 24.91
C GLU A 208 -10.26 8.91 24.48
N GLU A 209 -9.40 9.85 24.09
CA GLU A 209 -9.84 11.17 23.60
C GLU A 209 -10.60 11.09 22.26
N ASN A 210 -10.21 10.20 21.35
CA ASN A 210 -10.95 9.94 20.12
C ASN A 210 -12.34 9.34 20.40
N ILE A 211 -12.43 8.36 21.31
CA ILE A 211 -13.71 7.78 21.73
C ILE A 211 -14.57 8.85 22.40
N GLN A 212 -14.01 9.69 23.27
CA GLN A 212 -14.71 10.79 23.92
C GLN A 212 -15.25 11.82 22.92
N PHE A 213 -14.49 12.13 21.87
CA PHE A 213 -14.95 12.99 20.79
C PHE A 213 -16.14 12.38 20.04
N ILE A 214 -16.04 11.08 19.67
CA ILE A 214 -17.13 10.36 18.99
C ILE A 214 -18.37 10.26 19.89
N ILE A 215 -18.20 10.02 21.20
CA ILE A 215 -19.29 10.01 22.18
C ILE A 215 -19.97 11.38 22.25
N LYS A 216 -19.20 12.47 22.26
CA LYS A 216 -19.75 13.84 22.30
C LYS A 216 -20.60 14.14 21.06
N ASP A 217 -20.21 13.64 19.90
CA ASP A 217 -20.89 13.89 18.62
C ASP A 217 -22.10 12.98 18.40
N LEU A 218 -21.96 11.67 18.67
CA LEU A 218 -22.97 10.65 18.36
C LEU A 218 -23.81 10.20 19.57
N GLY A 219 -23.32 10.43 20.79
CA GLY A 219 -23.89 9.91 22.04
C GLY A 219 -23.45 8.48 22.36
N ALA A 220 -23.02 8.23 23.61
CA ALA A 220 -22.53 6.91 24.07
C ALA A 220 -23.56 5.79 23.88
N GLU A 221 -24.84 6.08 24.16
CA GLU A 221 -25.94 5.14 24.00
C GLU A 221 -26.09 4.67 22.55
N ARG A 222 -26.01 5.60 21.59
CA ARG A 222 -26.21 5.31 20.17
C ARG A 222 -25.08 4.44 19.61
N ILE A 223 -23.84 4.70 20.05
CA ILE A 223 -22.66 3.90 19.72
C ILE A 223 -22.83 2.47 20.27
N LEU A 224 -23.21 2.34 21.55
CA LEU A 224 -23.43 1.03 22.18
C LEU A 224 -24.57 0.23 21.52
N ARG A 225 -25.64 0.89 21.06
CA ARG A 225 -26.74 0.24 20.34
C ARG A 225 -26.35 -0.22 18.93
N ALA A 226 -25.42 0.49 18.27
CA ALA A 226 -24.91 0.14 16.94
C ALA A 226 -23.84 -0.97 17.00
N MET A 227 -23.15 -1.09 18.14
CA MET A 227 -22.19 -2.14 18.44
C MET A 227 -22.91 -3.48 18.71
N ARG A 228 -23.20 -4.25 17.66
CA ARG A 228 -23.71 -5.62 17.85
C ARG A 228 -22.69 -6.44 18.65
N PRO A 229 -23.08 -7.19 19.69
CA PRO A 229 -22.15 -7.95 20.52
C PRO A 229 -21.26 -8.92 19.73
N GLU A 230 -21.79 -9.43 18.63
CA GLU A 230 -21.16 -10.34 17.66
C GLU A 230 -20.05 -9.63 16.86
N ASP A 231 -20.36 -8.50 16.22
CA ASP A 231 -19.41 -7.70 15.42
C ASP A 231 -18.21 -7.21 16.27
N VAL A 232 -18.46 -6.91 17.55
CA VAL A 232 -17.44 -6.40 18.49
C VAL A 232 -16.60 -7.53 19.08
N ALA A 233 -17.09 -8.77 19.07
CA ALA A 233 -16.33 -9.94 19.53
C ALA A 233 -15.28 -10.40 18.52
N GLU A 234 -15.56 -10.22 17.22
CA GLU A 234 -14.63 -10.60 16.14
C GLU A 234 -13.65 -9.49 15.74
N ALA A 235 -14.06 -8.22 15.80
CA ALA A 235 -13.27 -7.12 15.21
C ALA A 235 -12.27 -6.42 16.16
N ILE A 236 -12.37 -6.59 17.48
CA ILE A 236 -11.58 -5.81 18.46
C ILE A 236 -10.84 -6.75 19.44
N PRO A 237 -9.51 -6.64 19.58
CA PRO A 237 -8.74 -7.37 20.58
C PRO A 237 -9.27 -7.14 22.01
N GLY A 238 -9.26 -8.19 22.84
CA GLY A 238 -9.95 -8.21 24.13
C GLY A 238 -9.63 -7.05 25.09
N ASP A 239 -8.38 -6.57 25.11
CA ASP A 239 -7.97 -5.46 25.99
C ASP A 239 -8.44 -4.09 25.50
N GLN A 240 -8.50 -3.89 24.17
CA GLN A 240 -9.06 -2.68 23.55
C GLN A 240 -10.58 -2.66 23.70
N LYS A 241 -11.25 -3.83 23.59
CA LYS A 241 -12.69 -3.99 23.83
C LYS A 241 -13.07 -3.60 25.26
N LYS A 242 -12.31 -4.06 26.26
CA LYS A 242 -12.52 -3.68 27.66
C LYS A 242 -12.37 -2.18 27.87
N THR A 243 -11.35 -1.58 27.27
CA THR A 243 -11.09 -0.13 27.37
C THR A 243 -12.23 0.68 26.75
N LEU A 244 -12.67 0.34 25.54
CA LEU A 244 -13.80 0.98 24.85
C LEU A 244 -15.11 0.88 25.65
N LEU A 245 -15.47 -0.32 26.11
CA LEU A 245 -16.65 -0.55 26.96
C LEU A 245 -16.57 0.26 28.26
N ARG A 246 -15.41 0.29 28.90
CA ARG A 246 -15.21 1.02 30.16
C ARG A 246 -15.40 2.53 29.97
N ILE A 247 -14.94 3.09 28.86
CA ILE A 247 -15.11 4.51 28.55
C ILE A 247 -16.57 4.82 28.26
N LEU A 248 -17.25 4.01 27.44
CA LEU A 248 -18.66 4.20 27.10
C LEU A 248 -19.58 4.08 28.32
N LEU A 249 -19.37 3.06 29.17
CA LEU A 249 -20.18 2.85 30.37
C LEU A 249 -20.02 3.98 31.40
N LYS A 250 -18.83 4.59 31.50
CA LYS A 250 -18.62 5.77 32.38
C LYS A 250 -19.43 7.00 31.97
N GLN A 251 -19.95 7.04 30.74
CA GLN A 251 -20.72 8.17 30.21
C GLN A 251 -22.24 7.97 30.34
N LEU A 252 -22.68 6.85 30.91
CA LEU A 252 -24.09 6.49 31.08
C LEU A 252 -24.42 6.36 32.56
N SER A 253 -25.65 6.71 32.91
CA SER A 253 -26.25 6.41 34.21
C SER A 253 -26.60 4.93 34.33
N ASP A 254 -26.73 4.45 35.57
CA ASP A 254 -27.08 3.05 35.85
C ASP A 254 -28.43 2.65 35.19
N ASP A 255 -29.39 3.57 35.16
CA ASP A 255 -30.71 3.38 34.53
C ASP A 255 -30.59 3.21 32.99
N GLU A 256 -29.73 4.00 32.34
CA GLU A 256 -29.48 3.92 30.90
C GLU A 256 -28.77 2.62 30.51
N VAL A 257 -27.80 2.18 31.33
CA VAL A 257 -27.12 0.90 31.15
C VAL A 257 -28.11 -0.26 31.27
N GLU A 258 -29.01 -0.22 32.26
CA GLU A 258 -30.02 -1.26 32.45
C GLU A 258 -31.02 -1.32 31.29
N LEU A 259 -31.42 -0.16 30.75
CA LEU A 259 -32.29 -0.08 29.57
C LEU A 259 -31.66 -0.70 28.33
N ILE A 260 -30.37 -0.42 28.06
CA ILE A 260 -29.63 -0.96 26.92
C ILE A 260 -29.46 -2.49 27.04
N LEU A 261 -29.19 -2.99 28.24
CA LEU A 261 -29.08 -4.44 28.49
C LEU A 261 -30.42 -5.15 28.28
N ARG A 262 -31.54 -4.53 28.71
CA ARG A 262 -32.89 -5.05 28.49
C ARG A 262 -33.28 -5.06 27.01
N ASP A 263 -32.96 -4.01 26.25
CA ASP A 263 -33.26 -3.92 24.81
C ASP A 263 -32.44 -4.94 23.99
N ASN A 264 -31.18 -5.17 24.34
CA ASN A 264 -30.36 -6.20 23.72
C ASN A 264 -30.79 -7.63 24.10
N GLY A 265 -31.34 -7.83 25.31
CA GLY A 265 -31.92 -9.10 25.73
C GLY A 265 -33.21 -9.46 24.99
N LYS A 266 -34.04 -8.46 24.63
CA LYS A 266 -35.28 -8.66 23.87
C LYS A 266 -35.08 -8.94 22.38
N ARG A 267 -33.92 -8.60 21.80
CA ARG A 267 -33.57 -8.89 20.40
C ARG A 267 -33.07 -10.33 20.18
N LYS A 268 -32.88 -11.10 21.27
CA LYS A 268 -32.45 -12.50 21.24
C LYS A 268 -33.60 -13.52 21.33
N SER A 269 -34.85 -13.07 21.36
CA SER A 269 -36.06 -13.91 21.25
C SER A 269 -36.69 -13.76 19.87
#